data_AF-A0A9W4XFN6-F1
#
_entry.id   AF-A0A9W4XFN6-F1
#
_cell.length_a   1.000
_cell.length_b   1.000
_cell.length_c   1.000
_cell.angle_alpha   90.00
_cell.angle_beta   90.00
_cell.angle_gamma   90.00
#
_symmetry.space_group_name_H-M   'P 1'
#
loop_
_entity.id
_entity.type
_entity.pdbx_description
1 polymer ?
#
loop_
_entity_poly.entity_id
_entity_poly.type
_entity_poly.pdbx_seq_one_letter_code
_entity_poly.pdbx_strand_id
1 'polypeptide(L)'
;MNFDQFKIPSTIEEAKYLIFNHIKTFKKENIIHDFKNFKISPITITISLITLFTILIFGKILTPTSTSTSPSTYNETEKTGKKTGGKKKLSKAQRANKEIQQILDFVESEYVPEIDSYIENYKSLSKEDVEYKFSYFEEMLLKELMKLDEIDVTSNEILRENRRKVIKFVQDHQKRLDKFKKDIS
;
A
#
# COMPACT_ATOMS: atom_id res chain seq x y z
N MET A 1 17.44 -22.52 -25.66
CA MET A 1 17.77 -21.16 -25.17
C MET A 1 19.20 -21.19 -24.68
N ASN A 2 20.13 -20.57 -25.41
CA ASN A 2 21.54 -20.44 -25.01
C ASN A 2 21.66 -19.22 -24.09
N PHE A 3 22.13 -19.42 -22.86
CA PHE A 3 22.34 -18.36 -21.87
C PHE A 3 23.73 -17.69 -21.99
N ASP A 4 24.52 -18.02 -23.01
CA ASP A 4 25.95 -17.65 -23.15
C ASP A 4 26.21 -16.23 -23.68
N GLN A 5 25.23 -15.33 -23.70
CA GLN A 5 25.43 -13.96 -24.21
C GLN A 5 25.28 -12.86 -23.17
N PHE A 6 25.05 -13.19 -21.89
CA PHE A 6 24.99 -12.15 -20.85
C PHE A 6 26.39 -11.86 -20.31
N LYS A 7 27.13 -11.00 -21.01
CA LYS A 7 28.44 -10.52 -20.58
C LYS A 7 28.27 -9.67 -19.31
N ILE A 8 28.58 -10.27 -18.16
CA ILE A 8 28.56 -9.57 -16.86
C ILE A 8 29.65 -8.49 -16.92
N PRO A 9 29.32 -7.19 -16.74
CA PRO A 9 30.31 -6.12 -16.80
C PRO A 9 31.31 -6.30 -15.66
N SER A 10 32.60 -6.32 -15.99
CA SER A 10 33.68 -6.52 -15.02
C SER A 10 34.12 -5.21 -14.37
N THR A 11 33.67 -4.08 -14.91
CA THR A 11 33.99 -2.73 -14.41
C THR A 11 32.74 -1.87 -14.19
N ILE A 12 32.84 -0.94 -13.25
CA ILE A 12 31.77 0.02 -12.92
C ILE A 12 31.46 0.94 -14.12
N GLU A 13 32.45 1.23 -14.96
CA GLU A 13 32.29 2.08 -16.15
C GLU A 13 31.50 1.37 -17.26
N GLU A 14 31.76 0.08 -17.50
CA GLU A 14 30.97 -0.73 -18.44
C GLU A 14 29.52 -0.89 -17.97
N ALA A 15 29.32 -1.12 -16.67
CA ALA A 15 27.98 -1.17 -16.08
C ALA A 15 27.24 0.17 -16.27
N LYS A 16 27.92 1.30 -16.01
CA LYS A 16 27.36 2.65 -16.24
C LYS A 16 27.01 2.88 -17.71
N TYR A 17 27.87 2.46 -18.65
CA TYR A 17 27.65 2.65 -20.09
C TYR A 17 26.43 1.84 -20.59
N LEU A 18 26.33 0.57 -20.19
CA LEU A 18 25.21 -0.29 -20.54
C LEU A 18 23.90 0.23 -19.95
N ILE A 19 23.91 0.64 -18.68
CA ILE A 19 22.74 1.20 -18.00
C ILE A 19 22.33 2.53 -18.63
N PHE A 20 23.28 3.42 -18.91
CA PHE A 20 23.00 4.74 -19.49
C PHE A 20 22.40 4.62 -20.89
N ASN A 21 22.96 3.74 -21.74
CA ASN A 21 22.43 3.50 -23.08
C ASN A 21 21.05 2.82 -23.03
N HIS A 22 20.83 1.93 -22.07
CA HIS A 22 19.54 1.28 -21.88
C HIS A 22 18.49 2.21 -21.25
N ILE A 23 18.87 3.26 -20.53
CA ILE A 23 17.93 4.26 -19.96
C ILE A 23 17.56 5.31 -21.02
N LYS A 24 18.49 5.69 -21.89
CA LYS A 24 18.27 6.75 -22.90
C LYS A 24 17.20 6.40 -23.94
N THR A 25 16.96 5.12 -24.16
CA THR A 25 15.91 4.60 -25.06
C THR A 25 14.50 4.63 -24.47
N PHE A 26 14.35 4.84 -23.16
CA PHE A 26 13.03 4.86 -22.52
C PHE A 26 12.56 6.28 -22.25
N LYS A 27 11.34 6.57 -22.71
CA LYS A 27 10.71 7.85 -22.44
C LYS A 27 10.13 7.87 -21.01
N LYS A 28 10.26 9.01 -20.33
CA LYS A 28 9.89 9.18 -18.90
C LYS A 28 8.41 8.85 -18.63
N GLU A 29 7.55 9.13 -19.59
CA GLU A 29 6.11 8.88 -19.55
C GLU A 29 5.77 7.40 -19.37
N ASN A 30 6.54 6.50 -19.98
CA ASN A 30 6.29 5.06 -19.92
C ASN A 30 6.65 4.51 -18.53
N ILE A 31 7.72 5.01 -17.92
CA ILE A 31 8.16 4.59 -16.58
C ILE A 31 7.14 5.01 -15.51
N ILE A 32 6.60 6.23 -15.63
CA ILE A 32 5.57 6.73 -14.69
C ILE A 32 4.27 5.96 -14.86
N HIS A 33 3.89 5.64 -16.10
CA HIS A 33 2.70 4.86 -16.40
C HIS A 33 2.82 3.42 -15.88
N ASP A 34 3.97 2.78 -16.06
CA ASP A 34 4.21 1.41 -15.58
C ASP A 34 4.28 1.34 -14.05
N PHE A 35 4.81 2.38 -13.40
CA PHE A 35 4.77 2.52 -11.95
C PHE A 35 3.35 2.71 -11.42
N LYS A 36 2.55 3.59 -12.04
CA LYS A 36 1.16 3.85 -11.62
C LYS A 36 0.23 2.65 -11.83
N ASN A 37 0.50 1.84 -12.85
CA ASN A 37 -0.32 0.67 -13.18
C ASN A 37 0.26 -0.64 -12.65
N PHE A 38 1.27 -0.58 -11.77
CA PHE A 38 1.95 -1.75 -11.20
C PHE A 38 2.35 -2.79 -12.26
N LYS A 39 2.75 -2.33 -13.45
CA LYS A 39 3.23 -3.22 -14.50
C LYS A 39 4.67 -3.61 -14.18
N ILE A 40 4.88 -4.91 -14.03
CA ILE A 40 6.19 -5.50 -13.79
C ILE A 40 6.98 -5.44 -15.10
N SER A 41 7.73 -4.34 -15.26
CA SER A 41 8.69 -4.15 -16.35
C SER A 41 10.11 -4.48 -15.86
N PRO A 42 11.01 -5.02 -16.70
CA PRO A 42 12.40 -5.27 -16.34
C PRO A 42 13.10 -4.06 -15.71
N ILE A 43 12.76 -2.85 -16.15
CA ILE A 43 13.32 -1.60 -15.61
C ILE A 43 12.86 -1.36 -14.17
N THR A 44 11.57 -1.53 -13.89
CA THR A 44 11.02 -1.35 -12.54
C THR A 44 11.68 -2.30 -11.54
N ILE A 45 11.95 -3.55 -11.94
CA ILE A 45 12.67 -4.53 -11.14
C ILE A 45 14.10 -4.06 -10.87
N THR A 46 14.83 -3.62 -11.91
CA THR A 46 16.21 -3.14 -11.74
C THR A 46 16.31 -1.90 -10.84
N ILE A 47 15.42 -0.92 -11.01
CA ILE A 47 15.39 0.30 -10.17
C ILE A 47 15.10 -0.08 -8.71
N SER A 48 14.15 -0.98 -8.47
CA SER A 48 13.79 -1.44 -7.12
C SER A 48 14.95 -2.18 -6.45
N LEU A 49 15.61 -3.07 -7.17
CA LEU A 49 16.79 -3.80 -6.68
C LEU A 49 17.96 -2.88 -6.39
N ILE A 50 18.26 -1.92 -7.28
CA ILE A 50 19.32 -0.92 -7.06
C ILE A 50 19.00 -0.06 -5.83
N THR A 51 17.74 0.34 -5.66
CA THR A 51 17.31 1.17 -4.52
C THR A 51 17.48 0.40 -3.20
N LEU A 52 17.04 -0.85 -3.15
CA LEU A 52 17.22 -1.74 -2.00
C LEU A 52 18.71 -1.97 -1.69
N PHE A 53 19.52 -2.24 -2.71
CA PHE A 53 20.95 -2.47 -2.56
C PHE A 53 21.71 -1.22 -2.09
N THR A 54 21.33 -0.05 -2.62
CA THR A 54 21.89 1.25 -2.20
C THR A 54 21.54 1.54 -0.74
N ILE A 55 20.30 1.27 -0.32
CA ILE A 55 19.89 1.42 1.09
C ILE A 55 20.65 0.44 2.00
N LEU A 56 20.92 -0.79 1.55
CA LEU A 56 21.67 -1.77 2.35
C LEU A 56 23.16 -1.41 2.49
N ILE A 57 23.80 -0.91 1.43
CA ILE A 57 25.22 -0.53 1.46
C ILE A 57 25.44 0.79 2.20
N PHE A 58 24.57 1.78 1.99
CA PHE A 58 24.68 3.09 2.64
C PHE A 58 23.88 3.19 3.97
N GLY A 59 23.12 2.16 4.33
CA GLY A 59 22.29 2.09 5.54
C GLY A 59 23.07 2.02 6.86
N LYS A 60 24.41 1.88 6.83
CA LYS A 60 25.27 2.02 8.01
C LYS A 60 25.67 3.47 8.32
N ILE A 61 25.17 4.48 7.61
CA ILE A 61 25.50 5.92 7.80
C ILE A 61 24.40 6.73 8.51
N LEU A 62 23.40 6.07 9.13
CA LEU A 62 22.37 6.74 9.96
C LEU A 62 22.36 6.26 11.42
N THR A 63 23.48 5.78 11.94
CA THR A 63 23.72 5.64 13.39
C THR A 63 24.31 6.95 13.95
N PRO A 64 23.61 7.69 14.84
CA PRO A 64 24.14 8.88 15.48
C PRO A 64 25.10 8.46 16.60
N THR A 65 26.39 8.35 16.29
CA THR A 65 27.43 8.12 17.30
C THR A 65 27.78 9.45 17.96
N SER A 66 27.38 9.60 19.22
CA SER A 66 27.83 10.67 20.11
C SER A 66 29.31 10.46 20.49
N THR A 67 30.22 11.28 19.94
CA THR A 67 31.53 11.54 20.56
C THR A 67 31.96 12.99 20.32
N SER A 68 32.14 13.68 21.43
CA SER A 68 32.72 15.00 21.63
C SER A 68 34.21 15.04 21.25
N THR A 69 34.70 16.17 20.73
CA THR A 69 35.79 17.01 21.30
C THR A 69 36.05 18.26 20.40
N SER A 70 35.82 19.45 21.00
CA SER A 70 36.14 20.85 20.57
C SER A 70 37.66 21.12 20.41
N PRO A 71 38.21 22.31 20.01
CA PRO A 71 37.71 23.71 20.10
C PRO A 71 37.99 24.56 18.83
N SER A 72 37.68 25.85 18.63
CA SER A 72 37.27 27.05 19.39
C SER A 72 36.58 28.00 18.37
N THR A 73 35.57 28.83 18.69
CA THR A 73 35.74 30.22 19.18
C THR A 73 34.34 30.88 19.23
N TYR A 74 33.97 31.46 20.40
CA TYR A 74 33.04 32.60 20.70
C TYR A 74 31.69 32.70 19.93
N ASN A 75 30.48 32.88 20.50
CA ASN A 75 29.96 33.40 21.77
C ASN A 75 28.53 32.88 22.07
N GLU A 76 28.20 32.80 23.37
CA GLU A 76 26.89 32.94 24.03
C GLU A 76 25.80 33.73 23.24
N THR A 77 24.52 33.38 23.19
CA THR A 77 23.61 33.17 24.34
C THR A 77 22.37 32.35 23.95
N GLU A 78 21.83 31.70 24.98
CA GLU A 78 20.81 30.68 24.99
C GLU A 78 19.40 31.12 24.53
N LYS A 79 18.74 30.24 23.77
CA LYS A 79 17.41 29.68 24.09
C LYS A 79 17.21 28.41 23.26
N THR A 80 17.72 27.31 23.80
CA THR A 80 17.47 25.95 23.32
C THR A 80 16.01 25.57 23.58
N GLY A 81 15.14 25.95 22.65
CA GLY A 81 13.83 25.34 22.49
C GLY A 81 14.01 23.87 22.09
N LYS A 82 14.06 23.00 23.10
CA LYS A 82 14.01 21.54 23.02
C LYS A 82 12.86 21.15 22.07
N LYS A 83 13.18 20.86 20.79
CA LYS A 83 12.21 20.25 19.86
C LYS A 83 11.97 18.82 20.34
N THR A 84 11.06 18.70 21.32
CA THR A 84 10.39 17.45 21.62
C THR A 84 9.85 16.90 20.30
N GLY A 85 10.24 15.68 19.96
CA GLY A 85 9.76 14.96 18.79
C GLY A 85 8.27 14.68 18.92
N GLY A 86 7.45 15.70 18.74
CA GLY A 86 6.01 15.57 18.61
C GLY A 86 5.74 14.79 17.35
N LYS A 87 5.18 13.59 17.48
CA LYS A 87 4.63 12.80 16.37
C LYS A 87 3.83 13.75 15.51
N LYS A 88 4.26 14.00 14.26
CA LYS A 88 3.55 14.89 13.33
C LYS A 88 2.10 14.42 13.26
N LYS A 89 1.15 15.24 13.71
CA LYS A 89 -0.28 14.94 13.61
C LYS A 89 -0.57 14.74 12.11
N LEU A 90 -1.12 13.59 11.74
CA LEU A 90 -1.53 13.30 10.36
C LEU A 90 -2.45 14.41 9.86
N SER A 91 -2.21 14.86 8.62
CA SER A 91 -3.11 15.78 7.90
C SER A 91 -4.50 15.14 7.75
N LYS A 92 -5.55 15.97 7.62
CA LYS A 92 -6.93 15.48 7.37
C LYS A 92 -6.98 14.48 6.20
N ALA A 93 -6.31 14.80 5.10
CA ALA A 93 -6.24 13.91 3.93
C ALA A 93 -5.51 12.58 4.24
N GLN A 94 -4.48 12.61 5.08
CA GLN A 94 -3.76 11.39 5.47
C GLN A 94 -4.59 10.52 6.42
N ARG A 95 -5.37 11.16 7.31
CA ARG A 95 -6.31 10.45 8.19
C ARG A 95 -7.41 9.78 7.40
N ALA A 96 -8.07 10.53 6.51
CA ALA A 96 -9.11 9.98 5.64
C ALA A 96 -8.60 8.81 4.79
N ASN A 97 -7.41 8.93 4.18
CA ASN A 97 -6.84 7.80 3.44
C ASN A 97 -6.57 6.60 4.34
N LYS A 98 -6.05 6.83 5.55
CA LYS A 98 -5.79 5.76 6.51
C LYS A 98 -7.08 5.07 6.94
N GLU A 99 -8.15 5.83 7.21
CA GLU A 99 -9.45 5.30 7.59
C GLU A 99 -10.07 4.45 6.46
N ILE A 100 -10.01 4.94 5.21
CA ILE A 100 -10.45 4.17 4.03
C ILE A 100 -9.69 2.84 3.93
N GLN A 101 -8.36 2.88 4.09
CA GLN A 101 -7.53 1.68 4.03
C GLN A 101 -7.81 0.72 5.19
N GLN A 102 -8.00 1.23 6.40
CA GLN A 102 -8.33 0.40 7.56
C GLN A 102 -9.64 -0.35 7.38
N ILE A 103 -10.65 0.28 6.76
CA ILE A 103 -11.92 -0.40 6.45
C ILE A 103 -11.69 -1.47 5.38
N LEU A 104 -10.93 -1.17 4.32
CA LEU A 104 -10.60 -2.15 3.30
C LEU A 104 -9.87 -3.36 3.90
N ASP A 105 -8.79 -3.11 4.64
CA ASP A 105 -7.97 -4.15 5.27
C ASP A 105 -8.81 -5.03 6.19
N PHE A 106 -9.70 -4.44 6.97
CA PHE A 106 -10.57 -5.15 7.90
C PHE A 106 -11.62 -6.01 7.19
N VAL A 107 -12.26 -5.50 6.14
CA VAL A 107 -13.20 -6.29 5.35
C VAL A 107 -12.47 -7.45 4.67
N GLU A 108 -11.29 -7.21 4.11
CA GLU A 108 -10.46 -8.24 3.45
C GLU A 108 -9.96 -9.31 4.43
N SER A 109 -9.57 -8.94 5.65
CA SER A 109 -9.02 -9.89 6.61
C SER A 109 -10.08 -10.68 7.36
N GLU A 110 -11.19 -10.04 7.74
CA GLU A 110 -12.21 -10.67 8.58
C GLU A 110 -13.36 -11.21 7.74
N TYR A 111 -14.01 -10.37 6.93
CA TYR A 111 -15.29 -10.73 6.33
C TYR A 111 -15.16 -11.53 5.04
N VAL A 112 -14.21 -11.21 4.17
CA VAL A 112 -14.05 -11.96 2.91
C VAL A 112 -13.82 -13.45 3.16
N PRO A 113 -12.87 -13.88 4.03
CA PRO A 113 -12.63 -15.29 4.27
C PRO A 113 -13.82 -15.98 4.94
N GLU A 114 -14.51 -15.30 5.85
CA GLU A 114 -15.69 -15.85 6.52
C GLU A 114 -16.86 -16.02 5.55
N ILE A 115 -17.08 -15.07 4.64
CA ILE A 115 -18.09 -15.16 3.59
C ILE A 115 -17.75 -16.30 2.63
N ASP A 116 -16.48 -16.45 2.24
CA ASP A 116 -16.03 -17.54 1.38
C ASP A 116 -16.31 -18.89 2.05
N SER A 117 -15.90 -19.04 3.30
CA SER A 117 -16.14 -20.23 4.10
C SER A 117 -17.64 -20.53 4.26
N TYR A 118 -18.46 -19.50 4.47
CA TYR A 118 -19.91 -19.65 4.54
C TYR A 118 -20.50 -20.16 3.22
N ILE A 119 -20.12 -19.56 2.09
CA ILE A 119 -20.62 -19.96 0.77
C ILE A 119 -20.18 -21.38 0.42
N GLU A 120 -18.96 -21.79 0.78
CA GLU A 120 -18.46 -23.13 0.51
C GLU A 120 -19.12 -24.20 1.40
N ASN A 121 -19.34 -23.89 2.68
CA ASN A 121 -19.76 -24.87 3.68
C ASN A 121 -21.25 -24.81 4.04
N TYR A 122 -22.06 -24.01 3.35
CA TYR A 122 -23.47 -23.78 3.69
C TYR A 122 -24.31 -25.07 3.79
N LYS A 123 -23.98 -26.10 3.02
CA LYS A 123 -24.70 -27.39 3.02
C LYS A 123 -24.56 -28.16 4.33
N SER A 124 -23.53 -27.86 5.11
CA SER A 124 -23.34 -28.45 6.44
C SER A 124 -24.08 -27.70 7.55
N LEU A 125 -24.71 -26.56 7.23
CA LEU A 125 -25.45 -25.74 8.18
C LEU A 125 -26.94 -26.07 8.16
N SER A 126 -27.62 -25.82 9.27
CA SER A 126 -29.09 -25.85 9.31
C SER A 126 -29.67 -24.69 8.49
N LYS A 127 -30.94 -24.79 8.09
CA LYS A 127 -31.59 -23.73 7.30
C LYS A 127 -31.63 -22.41 8.09
N GLU A 128 -31.88 -22.50 9.39
CA GLU A 128 -31.87 -21.38 10.32
C GLU A 128 -30.48 -20.73 10.42
N ASP A 129 -29.42 -21.54 10.52
CA ASP A 129 -28.04 -21.03 10.58
C ASP A 129 -27.62 -20.36 9.26
N VAL A 130 -28.09 -20.88 8.12
CA VAL A 130 -27.85 -20.28 6.81
C VAL A 130 -28.45 -18.88 6.72
N GLU A 131 -29.70 -18.72 7.16
CA GLU A 131 -30.39 -17.42 7.13
C GLU A 131 -29.83 -16.43 8.15
N TYR A 132 -29.46 -16.92 9.33
CA TYR A 132 -28.77 -16.14 10.36
C TYR A 132 -27.43 -15.61 9.85
N LYS A 133 -26.57 -16.48 9.31
CA LYS A 133 -25.25 -16.08 8.79
C LYS A 133 -25.36 -15.13 7.61
N PHE A 134 -26.32 -15.34 6.71
CA PHE A 134 -26.58 -14.40 5.62
C PHE A 134 -26.86 -12.99 6.18
N SER A 135 -27.82 -12.90 7.09
CA SER A 135 -28.25 -11.62 7.67
C SER A 135 -27.13 -10.96 8.46
N TYR A 136 -26.33 -11.76 9.17
CA TYR A 136 -25.14 -11.28 9.87
C TYR A 136 -24.15 -10.61 8.91
N PHE A 137 -23.75 -11.27 7.82
CA PHE A 137 -22.78 -10.69 6.89
C PHE A 137 -23.31 -9.44 6.18
N GLU A 138 -24.58 -9.42 5.77
CA GLU A 138 -25.20 -8.23 5.18
C GLU A 138 -25.15 -7.04 6.14
N GLU A 139 -25.51 -7.24 7.42
CA GLU A 139 -25.46 -6.19 8.44
C GLU A 139 -24.02 -5.71 8.70
N MET A 140 -23.04 -6.60 8.70
CA MET A 140 -21.64 -6.22 8.92
C MET A 140 -21.06 -5.45 7.73
N LEU A 141 -21.31 -5.89 6.50
CA LEU A 141 -20.88 -5.15 5.29
C LEU A 141 -21.57 -3.78 5.19
N LEU A 142 -22.85 -3.69 5.56
CA LEU A 142 -23.58 -2.43 5.61
C LEU A 142 -22.97 -1.44 6.62
N LYS A 143 -22.57 -1.91 7.81
CA LYS A 143 -21.89 -1.07 8.80
C LYS A 143 -20.58 -0.49 8.26
N GLU A 144 -19.80 -1.28 7.53
CA GLU A 144 -18.55 -0.78 6.93
C GLU A 144 -18.82 0.25 5.81
N LEU A 145 -19.89 0.09 5.02
CA LEU A 145 -20.34 1.11 4.07
C LEU A 145 -20.70 2.43 4.76
N MET A 146 -21.44 2.37 5.87
CA MET A 146 -21.78 3.57 6.64
C MET A 146 -20.53 4.30 7.14
N LYS A 147 -19.54 3.56 7.65
CA LYS A 147 -18.25 4.16 8.07
C LYS A 147 -17.52 4.81 6.90
N LEU A 148 -17.55 4.22 5.70
CA LEU A 148 -16.93 4.83 4.51
C LEU A 148 -17.60 6.15 4.15
N ASP A 149 -18.93 6.24 4.24
CA ASP A 149 -19.70 7.44 3.93
C ASP A 149 -19.42 8.60 4.88
N GLU A 150 -19.11 8.31 6.15
CA GLU A 150 -18.73 9.31 7.16
C GLU A 150 -17.38 9.99 6.88
N ILE A 151 -16.51 9.39 6.04
CA ILE A 151 -15.18 9.93 5.77
C ILE A 151 -15.27 11.14 4.84
N ASP A 152 -14.86 12.31 5.34
CA ASP A 152 -14.79 13.55 4.55
C ASP A 152 -13.63 13.52 3.54
N VAL A 153 -14.01 13.40 2.28
CA VAL A 153 -13.10 13.39 1.11
C VAL A 153 -13.37 14.54 0.14
N THR A 154 -14.23 15.49 0.50
CA THR A 154 -14.79 16.52 -0.43
C THR A 154 -13.71 17.34 -1.13
N SER A 155 -12.59 17.58 -0.44
CA SER A 155 -11.49 18.42 -0.93
C SER A 155 -10.44 17.68 -1.76
N ASN A 156 -10.56 16.36 -1.97
CA ASN A 156 -9.53 15.56 -2.61
C ASN A 156 -10.09 14.48 -3.54
N GLU A 157 -9.89 14.67 -4.85
CA GLU A 157 -10.39 13.78 -5.89
C GLU A 157 -9.82 12.36 -5.81
N ILE A 158 -8.55 12.22 -5.41
CA ILE A 158 -7.91 10.91 -5.23
C ILE A 158 -8.57 10.16 -4.08
N LEU A 159 -8.88 10.84 -2.97
CA LEU A 159 -9.55 10.22 -1.83
C LEU A 159 -11.01 9.84 -2.16
N ARG A 160 -11.69 10.67 -2.96
CA ARG A 160 -13.03 10.32 -3.48
C ARG A 160 -13.01 9.06 -4.32
N GLU A 161 -12.03 8.94 -5.21
CA GLU A 161 -11.86 7.75 -6.04
C GLU A 161 -11.48 6.53 -5.21
N ASN A 162 -10.57 6.66 -4.24
CA ASN A 162 -10.21 5.57 -3.34
C ASN A 162 -11.43 5.09 -2.53
N ARG A 163 -12.19 6.00 -1.93
CA ARG A 163 -13.43 5.67 -1.22
C ARG A 163 -14.42 4.95 -2.13
N ARG A 164 -14.62 5.43 -3.36
CA ARG A 164 -15.50 4.80 -4.36
C ARG A 164 -15.08 3.36 -4.67
N LYS A 165 -13.78 3.10 -4.82
CA LYS A 165 -13.26 1.75 -5.07
C LYS A 165 -13.55 0.81 -3.90
N VAL A 166 -13.34 1.25 -2.67
CA VAL A 166 -13.63 0.43 -1.48
C VAL A 166 -15.13 0.20 -1.32
N ILE A 167 -15.97 1.22 -1.53
CA ILE A 167 -17.43 1.06 -1.56
C ILE A 167 -17.83 -0.01 -2.57
N LYS A 168 -17.31 0.06 -3.80
CA LYS A 168 -17.62 -0.91 -4.85
C LYS A 168 -17.18 -2.32 -4.47
N PHE A 169 -16.00 -2.45 -3.86
CA PHE A 169 -15.48 -3.73 -3.36
C PHE A 169 -16.44 -4.35 -2.34
N VAL A 170 -16.85 -3.61 -1.31
CA VAL A 170 -17.81 -4.08 -0.30
C VAL A 170 -19.16 -4.46 -0.95
N GLN A 171 -19.67 -3.61 -1.85
CA GLN A 171 -20.92 -3.87 -2.58
C GLN A 171 -20.85 -5.12 -3.47
N ASP A 172 -19.70 -5.43 -4.06
CA ASP A 172 -19.54 -6.61 -4.89
C ASP A 172 -19.61 -7.90 -4.04
N HIS A 173 -19.16 -7.86 -2.78
CA HIS A 173 -19.38 -8.96 -1.83
C HIS A 173 -20.85 -9.10 -1.38
N GLN A 174 -21.56 -7.99 -1.17
CA GLN A 174 -23.02 -8.04 -0.90
C GLN A 174 -23.79 -8.64 -2.07
N LYS A 175 -23.52 -8.19 -3.31
CA LYS A 175 -24.13 -8.78 -4.52
C LYS A 175 -23.84 -10.27 -4.65
N ARG A 176 -22.64 -10.70 -4.24
CA ARG A 176 -22.27 -12.12 -4.24
C ARG A 176 -23.10 -12.91 -3.21
N LEU A 177 -23.27 -12.37 -2.01
CA LEU A 177 -24.15 -12.94 -0.98
C LEU A 177 -25.61 -13.00 -1.45
N ASP A 178 -26.15 -11.91 -2.00
CA ASP A 178 -27.52 -11.84 -2.53
C ASP A 178 -27.76 -12.87 -3.63
N LYS A 179 -26.80 -12.97 -4.57
CA LYS A 179 -26.86 -13.97 -5.63
C LYS A 179 -26.85 -15.38 -5.05
N PHE A 180 -25.96 -15.65 -4.10
CA PHE A 180 -25.89 -16.93 -3.41
C PHE A 180 -27.22 -17.26 -2.72
N LYS A 181 -27.81 -16.32 -1.97
CA LYS A 181 -29.12 -16.50 -1.31
C LYS A 181 -30.22 -16.84 -2.31
N LYS A 182 -30.23 -16.17 -3.46
CA LYS A 182 -31.18 -16.44 -4.54
C LYS A 182 -31.00 -17.84 -5.15
N ASP A 183 -29.77 -18.32 -5.26
CA ASP A 183 -29.44 -19.63 -5.84
C ASP A 183 -29.80 -20.80 -4.91
N ILE A 184 -29.88 -20.57 -3.59
CA ILE A 184 -30.21 -21.61 -2.59
C ILE A 184 -31.66 -21.56 -2.08
N SER A 185 -32.40 -20.49 -2.37
CA SER A 185 -33.81 -20.32 -1.98
C SER A 185 -34.75 -20.98 -2.97
#